data_AF-A0A6N2U3R0-F1
#
_entry.id   AF-A0A6N2U3R0-F1
#
_cell.length_a   1.000
_cell.length_b   1.000
_cell.length_c   1.000
_cell.angle_alpha   90.00
_cell.angle_beta   90.00
_cell.angle_gamma   90.00
#
_symmetry.space_group_name_H-M   'P 1'
#
loop_
_entity.id
_entity.type
_entity.pdbx_description
1 polymer ?
#
loop_
_entity_poly.entity_id
_entity_poly.type
_entity_poly.pdbx_seq_one_letter_code
_entity_poly.pdbx_strand_id
1 'polypeptide(L)'
;MVTMLLTSMFHNVSPTVHEIEPRPQGKRVVFIPTASAVEPWGPAHAALSKHALQRLGFEVEQLDVENMPSDSAEDITHKITEADCIYVGGGNTFFLLQELRRTGADRAIINQVRAGTPYIGESAGSVITALDIGYIKLMDRTDKAPDLTDYTGLGLADFHVVPHHHAAAMGHAAQRILDRYGANLSLKPLTNRQALLVKDGRTRLL
;
A
#
# COMPACT_ATOMS: atom_id res chain seq x y z
N MET A 1 -12.38 12.55 6.27
CA MET A 1 -11.42 13.20 5.35
C MET A 1 -10.40 12.14 4.99
N VAL A 2 -10.33 11.74 3.72
CA VAL A 2 -9.37 10.71 3.30
C VAL A 2 -8.01 11.36 3.10
N THR A 3 -7.00 10.86 3.81
CA THR A 3 -5.60 11.32 3.71
C THR A 3 -4.70 10.13 3.43
N MET A 4 -3.96 10.17 2.32
CA MET A 4 -3.05 9.11 1.93
C MET A 4 -1.71 9.66 1.44
N LEU A 5 -0.64 8.91 1.70
CA LEU A 5 0.67 9.09 1.10
C LEU A 5 1.01 7.84 0.29
N LEU A 6 0.96 7.95 -1.03
CA LEU A 6 1.19 6.83 -1.94
C LEU A 6 2.59 6.95 -2.54
N THR A 7 3.40 5.91 -2.42
CA THR A 7 4.82 5.92 -2.77
C THR A 7 5.18 4.70 -3.61
N SER A 8 6.23 4.83 -4.44
CA SER A 8 6.84 3.64 -5.06
C SER A 8 7.81 2.94 -4.10
N MET A 9 8.59 3.71 -3.35
CA MET A 9 9.72 3.20 -2.57
C MET A 9 9.87 4.06 -1.31
N PHE A 10 9.26 3.63 -0.21
CA PHE A 10 9.01 4.50 0.94
C PHE A 10 10.28 5.04 1.57
N HIS A 11 11.32 4.20 1.72
CA HIS A 11 12.58 4.62 2.34
C HIS A 11 13.26 5.80 1.63
N ASN A 12 13.02 6.01 0.33
CA ASN A 12 13.57 7.15 -0.42
C ASN A 12 12.81 8.45 -0.17
N VAL A 13 11.58 8.37 0.33
CA VAL A 13 10.66 9.51 0.50
C VAL A 13 10.09 9.58 1.91
N SER A 14 10.63 8.82 2.87
CA SER A 14 10.08 8.70 4.22
C SER A 14 9.88 10.03 4.96
N PRO A 15 10.68 11.11 4.76
CA PRO A 15 10.38 12.41 5.37
C PRO A 15 9.04 13.04 4.92
N THR A 16 8.50 12.63 3.76
CA THR A 16 7.20 13.14 3.26
C THR A 16 6.01 12.70 4.12
N VAL A 17 6.19 11.74 5.04
CA VAL A 17 5.18 11.38 6.04
C VAL A 17 4.68 12.57 6.84
N HIS A 18 5.52 13.57 7.10
CA HIS A 18 5.13 14.77 7.84
C HIS A 18 4.01 15.58 7.17
N GLU A 19 3.72 15.32 5.90
CA GLU A 19 2.58 15.91 5.19
C GLU A 19 1.22 15.32 5.62
N ILE A 20 1.20 14.08 6.12
CA ILE A 20 -0.01 13.38 6.58
C ILE A 20 -0.04 13.19 8.10
N GLU A 21 1.12 13.06 8.72
CA GLU A 21 1.29 12.95 10.17
C GLU A 21 2.47 13.84 10.60
N PRO A 22 2.22 15.13 10.90
CA PRO A 22 3.27 16.08 11.26
C PRO A 22 4.04 15.70 12.55
N ARG A 23 3.42 14.93 13.46
CA ARG A 23 4.00 14.57 14.77
C ARG A 23 3.91 13.06 15.00
N PRO A 24 4.70 12.26 14.28
CA PRO A 24 4.66 10.79 14.37
C PRO A 24 5.21 10.21 15.67
N GLN A 25 5.85 11.02 16.53
CA GLN A 25 6.48 10.54 17.76
C GLN A 25 5.46 9.92 18.72
N GLY A 26 5.66 8.63 19.06
CA GLY A 26 4.76 7.88 19.95
C GLY A 26 3.42 7.50 19.32
N LYS A 27 3.20 7.83 18.04
CA LYS A 27 1.99 7.43 17.31
C LYS A 27 2.07 5.96 16.94
N ARG A 28 0.98 5.23 17.09
CA ARG A 28 0.93 3.81 16.72
C ARG A 28 0.65 3.66 15.23
N VAL A 29 1.58 3.04 14.52
CA VAL A 29 1.38 2.65 13.12
C VAL A 29 1.19 1.15 13.01
N VAL A 30 0.08 0.73 12.42
CA VAL A 30 -0.09 -0.68 12.01
C VAL A 30 0.59 -0.87 10.67
N PHE A 31 1.64 -1.68 10.67
CA PHE A 31 2.46 -2.02 9.51
C PHE A 31 2.06 -3.39 8.96
N ILE A 32 1.59 -3.45 7.72
CA ILE A 32 1.14 -4.67 7.03
C ILE A 32 2.15 -5.00 5.92
N PRO A 33 3.14 -5.89 6.16
CA PRO A 33 4.17 -6.26 5.19
C PRO A 33 3.77 -7.41 4.26
N THR A 34 2.54 -7.91 4.38
CA THR A 34 1.98 -9.11 3.72
C THR A 34 2.32 -9.23 2.25
N ALA A 35 2.29 -8.14 1.48
CA ALA A 35 2.63 -8.17 0.05
C ALA A 35 4.01 -8.79 -0.22
N SER A 36 4.97 -8.52 0.65
CA SER A 36 6.36 -8.96 0.50
C SER A 36 6.59 -10.41 0.94
N ALA A 37 5.65 -11.02 1.68
CA ALA A 37 5.83 -12.34 2.29
C ALA A 37 6.08 -13.45 1.25
N VAL A 38 5.60 -13.27 0.02
CA VAL A 38 5.79 -14.19 -1.11
C VAL A 38 6.96 -13.82 -2.02
N GLU A 39 7.78 -12.84 -1.63
CA GLU A 39 8.95 -12.37 -2.39
C GLU A 39 10.24 -12.83 -1.70
N PRO A 40 11.25 -13.34 -2.44
CA PRO A 40 12.52 -13.77 -1.84
C PRO A 40 13.26 -12.65 -1.08
N TRP A 41 13.07 -11.41 -1.52
CA TRP A 41 13.65 -10.20 -0.91
C TRP A 41 12.77 -9.62 0.20
N GLY A 42 11.60 -10.20 0.45
CA GLY A 42 10.56 -9.63 1.30
C GLY A 42 10.97 -9.34 2.73
N PRO A 43 11.58 -10.28 3.47
CA PRO A 43 12.00 -10.04 4.85
C PRO A 43 12.94 -8.84 5.01
N ALA A 44 13.88 -8.66 4.07
CA ALA A 44 14.80 -7.53 4.09
C ALA A 44 14.06 -6.21 3.80
N HIS A 45 13.14 -6.20 2.83
CA HIS A 45 12.35 -5.02 2.49
C HIS A 45 11.39 -4.60 3.61
N ALA A 46 10.72 -5.58 4.24
CA ALA A 46 9.85 -5.33 5.38
C ALA A 46 10.63 -4.75 6.58
N ALA A 47 11.83 -5.28 6.85
CA ALA A 47 12.71 -4.77 7.90
C ALA A 47 13.16 -3.31 7.62
N LEU A 48 13.50 -2.99 6.36
CA LEU A 48 13.86 -1.62 5.96
C LEU A 48 12.69 -0.65 6.16
N SER A 49 11.48 -1.04 5.75
CA SER A 49 10.26 -0.23 5.89
C SER A 49 9.91 0.01 7.36
N LYS A 50 9.95 -1.06 8.18
CA LYS A 50 9.77 -0.98 9.64
C LYS A 50 10.78 -0.05 10.29
N HIS A 51 12.05 -0.17 9.93
CA HIS A 51 13.10 0.69 10.48
C HIS A 51 12.93 2.16 10.07
N ALA A 52 12.50 2.42 8.82
CA ALA A 52 12.18 3.78 8.37
C ALA A 52 11.06 4.41 9.20
N LEU A 53 9.99 3.67 9.49
CA LEU A 53 8.89 4.12 10.36
C LEU A 53 9.36 4.40 11.80
N GLN A 54 10.15 3.50 12.38
CA GLN A 54 10.72 3.68 13.73
C GLN A 54 11.60 4.93 13.81
N ARG A 55 12.41 5.19 12.77
CA ARG A 55 13.26 6.39 12.70
C ARG A 55 12.47 7.70 12.60
N LEU A 56 11.25 7.65 12.08
CA LEU A 56 10.35 8.81 12.09
C LEU A 56 9.73 9.03 13.49
N GLY A 57 9.74 8.01 14.35
CA GLY A 57 9.26 8.08 15.73
C GLY A 57 7.98 7.31 16.00
N PHE A 58 7.44 6.58 15.03
CA PHE A 58 6.27 5.74 15.24
C PHE A 58 6.57 4.54 16.15
N GLU A 59 5.57 4.15 16.92
CA GLU A 59 5.46 2.84 17.55
C GLU A 59 4.88 1.85 16.53
N VAL A 60 5.75 0.99 15.97
CA VAL A 60 5.36 0.10 14.88
C VAL A 60 4.79 -1.21 15.42
N GLU A 61 3.49 -1.43 15.18
CA GLU A 61 2.86 -2.73 15.35
C GLU A 61 2.78 -3.45 13.99
N GLN A 62 3.49 -4.56 13.87
CA GLN A 62 3.47 -5.37 12.66
C GLN A 62 2.26 -6.31 12.66
N LEU A 63 1.56 -6.38 11.53
CA LEU A 63 0.38 -7.20 11.32
C LEU A 63 0.54 -8.02 10.03
N ASP A 64 1.04 -9.24 10.18
CA ASP A 64 1.26 -10.21 9.10
C ASP A 64 -0.05 -11.00 8.83
N VAL A 65 -0.99 -10.42 8.07
CA VAL A 65 -2.33 -11.00 7.89
C VAL A 65 -2.32 -12.37 7.20
N GLU A 66 -1.29 -12.67 6.39
CA GLU A 66 -1.13 -13.97 5.73
C GLU A 66 -0.94 -15.12 6.72
N ASN A 67 -0.41 -14.83 7.92
CA ASN A 67 -0.19 -15.82 8.97
C ASN A 67 -1.39 -15.95 9.91
N MET A 68 -2.42 -15.10 9.74
CA MET A 68 -3.58 -15.10 10.61
C MET A 68 -4.63 -16.13 10.14
N PRO A 69 -5.18 -16.92 11.07
CA PRO A 69 -6.36 -17.74 10.83
C PRO A 69 -7.54 -16.94 10.28
N SER A 70 -8.43 -17.59 9.52
CA SER A 70 -9.58 -16.91 8.90
C SER A 70 -10.64 -16.43 9.90
N ASP A 71 -10.62 -16.91 11.15
CA ASP A 71 -11.48 -16.47 12.25
C ASP A 71 -10.89 -15.31 13.07
N SER A 72 -9.68 -14.82 12.73
CA SER A 72 -9.01 -13.70 13.40
C SER A 72 -9.50 -12.31 12.97
N ALA A 73 -10.66 -12.23 12.30
CA ALA A 73 -11.18 -10.98 11.74
C ALA A 73 -11.43 -9.89 12.80
N GLU A 74 -11.88 -10.28 14.00
CA GLU A 74 -12.11 -9.36 15.12
C GLU A 74 -10.80 -8.76 15.64
N ASP A 75 -9.79 -9.60 15.89
CA ASP A 75 -8.46 -9.15 16.33
C ASP A 75 -7.77 -8.23 15.31
N ILE A 76 -7.86 -8.58 14.02
CA ILE A 76 -7.32 -7.77 12.93
C ILE A 76 -8.03 -6.40 12.87
N THR A 77 -9.36 -6.41 12.95
CA THR A 77 -10.17 -5.19 12.96
C THR A 77 -9.83 -4.33 14.16
N HIS A 78 -9.70 -4.91 15.35
CA HIS A 78 -9.32 -4.22 16.57
C HIS A 78 -7.96 -3.51 16.41
N LYS A 79 -6.95 -4.25 15.94
CA LYS A 79 -5.61 -3.69 15.71
C LYS A 79 -5.62 -2.50 14.76
N ILE A 80 -6.31 -2.61 13.64
CA ILE A 80 -6.42 -1.54 12.64
C ILE A 80 -7.24 -0.36 13.18
N THR A 81 -8.29 -0.61 13.97
CA THR A 81 -9.18 0.43 14.50
C THR A 81 -8.47 1.35 15.50
N GLU A 82 -7.59 0.79 16.31
CA GLU A 82 -6.83 1.52 17.30
C GLU A 82 -5.55 2.18 16.74
N ALA A 83 -5.30 2.09 15.43
CA ALA A 83 -4.10 2.64 14.80
C ALA A 83 -4.24 4.16 14.59
N ASP A 84 -3.19 4.92 14.91
CA ASP A 84 -3.10 6.33 14.52
C ASP A 84 -2.76 6.47 13.02
N CYS A 85 -2.08 5.48 12.44
CA CYS A 85 -1.70 5.45 11.03
C CYS A 85 -1.69 4.00 10.53
N ILE A 86 -2.02 3.80 9.25
CA ILE A 86 -1.94 2.49 8.59
C ILE A 86 -0.83 2.55 7.54
N TYR A 87 0.08 1.58 7.54
CA TYR A 87 1.09 1.41 6.49
C TYR A 87 0.91 0.05 5.83
N VAL A 88 0.79 0.03 4.50
CA VAL A 88 0.75 -1.19 3.69
C VAL A 88 1.97 -1.24 2.78
N GLY A 89 2.79 -2.28 2.96
CA GLY A 89 4.08 -2.42 2.28
C GLY A 89 4.02 -2.90 0.84
N GLY A 90 5.16 -2.77 0.16
CA GLY A 90 5.38 -3.28 -1.19
C GLY A 90 5.58 -4.79 -1.26
N GLY A 91 5.48 -5.35 -2.47
CA GLY A 91 5.52 -6.80 -2.71
C GLY A 91 4.60 -7.18 -3.86
N ASN A 92 3.95 -8.33 -3.77
CA ASN A 92 2.97 -8.77 -4.77
C ASN A 92 1.58 -8.22 -4.45
N THR A 93 1.03 -7.38 -5.35
CA THR A 93 -0.29 -6.75 -5.18
C THR A 93 -1.43 -7.76 -5.11
N PHE A 94 -1.39 -8.83 -5.90
CA PHE A 94 -2.47 -9.82 -5.93
C PHE A 94 -2.50 -10.63 -4.63
N PHE A 95 -1.35 -11.07 -4.14
CA PHE A 95 -1.25 -11.78 -2.86
C PHE A 95 -1.71 -10.90 -1.70
N LEU A 96 -1.29 -9.62 -1.70
CA LEU A 96 -1.76 -8.64 -0.72
C LEU A 96 -3.29 -8.55 -0.70
N LEU A 97 -3.93 -8.34 -1.85
CA LEU A 97 -5.39 -8.21 -1.92
C LEU A 97 -6.10 -9.50 -1.51
N GLN A 98 -5.57 -10.67 -1.87
CA GLN A 98 -6.10 -11.97 -1.47
C GLN A 98 -6.15 -12.10 0.05
N GLU A 99 -5.02 -11.87 0.73
CA GLU A 99 -4.93 -12.08 2.17
C GLU A 99 -5.70 -11.02 2.97
N LEU A 100 -5.74 -9.78 2.47
CA LEU A 100 -6.59 -8.74 3.08
C LEU A 100 -8.07 -9.11 3.02
N ARG A 101 -8.54 -9.66 1.89
CA ARG A 101 -9.93 -10.13 1.73
C ARG A 101 -10.22 -11.37 2.55
N ARG A 102 -9.31 -12.35 2.55
CA ARG A 102 -9.45 -13.61 3.31
C ARG A 102 -9.66 -13.35 4.80
N THR A 103 -9.00 -12.31 5.32
CA THR A 103 -9.01 -11.96 6.74
C THR A 103 -9.99 -10.85 7.11
N GLY A 104 -10.60 -10.18 6.13
CA GLY A 104 -11.45 -8.99 6.34
C GLY A 104 -10.69 -7.70 6.68
N ALA A 105 -9.36 -7.72 6.62
CA ALA A 105 -8.51 -6.55 6.83
C ALA A 105 -8.76 -5.45 5.78
N ASP A 106 -9.16 -5.82 4.56
CA ASP A 106 -9.55 -4.88 3.51
C ASP A 106 -10.66 -3.92 3.97
N ARG A 107 -11.72 -4.44 4.57
CA ARG A 107 -12.85 -3.66 5.09
C ARG A 107 -12.44 -2.79 6.27
N ALA A 108 -11.62 -3.33 7.18
CA ALA A 108 -11.11 -2.57 8.33
C ALA A 108 -10.27 -1.37 7.88
N ILE A 109 -9.36 -1.56 6.91
CA ILE A 109 -8.56 -0.48 6.31
C ILE A 109 -9.47 0.56 5.65
N ILE A 110 -10.40 0.14 4.79
CA ILE A 110 -11.31 1.06 4.08
C ILE A 110 -12.08 1.94 5.08
N ASN A 111 -12.64 1.32 6.12
CA ASN A 111 -13.43 2.03 7.13
C ASN A 111 -12.59 3.05 7.89
N GLN A 112 -11.39 2.67 8.36
CA GLN A 112 -10.52 3.59 9.10
C GLN A 112 -9.99 4.74 8.24
N VAL A 113 -9.58 4.46 7.00
CA VAL A 113 -9.12 5.53 6.10
C VAL A 113 -10.24 6.51 5.77
N ARG A 114 -11.47 6.03 5.59
CA ARG A 114 -12.65 6.90 5.41
C ARG A 114 -13.01 7.68 6.68
N ALA A 115 -12.82 7.08 7.85
CA ALA A 115 -13.01 7.74 9.14
C ALA A 115 -11.95 8.82 9.43
N GLY A 116 -10.79 8.76 8.76
CA GLY A 116 -9.77 9.81 8.80
C GLY A 116 -8.39 9.34 9.25
N THR A 117 -8.21 8.06 9.52
CA THR A 117 -6.88 7.49 9.80
C THR A 117 -5.98 7.64 8.56
N PRO A 118 -4.82 8.31 8.67
CA PRO A 118 -3.88 8.43 7.57
C PRO A 118 -3.39 7.06 7.05
N TYR A 119 -3.25 6.95 5.74
CA TYR A 119 -2.77 5.75 5.05
C TYR A 119 -1.44 6.00 4.35
N ILE A 120 -0.49 5.08 4.50
CA ILE A 120 0.75 5.04 3.74
C ILE A 120 0.73 3.78 2.87
N GLY A 121 0.81 3.97 1.56
CA GLY A 121 0.94 2.88 0.60
C GLY A 121 2.34 2.87 -0.01
N GLU A 122 2.99 1.71 -0.04
CA GLU A 122 4.24 1.52 -0.76
C GLU A 122 4.04 0.49 -1.88
N SER A 123 4.35 0.87 -3.12
CA SER A 123 4.25 0.00 -4.30
C SER A 123 2.89 -0.72 -4.37
N ALA A 124 2.83 -2.02 -4.11
CA ALA A 124 1.59 -2.80 -3.97
C ALA A 124 0.55 -2.13 -3.04
N GLY A 125 0.96 -1.58 -1.90
CA GLY A 125 0.08 -0.81 -1.00
C GLY A 125 -0.51 0.42 -1.68
N SER A 126 0.24 1.10 -2.56
CA SER A 126 -0.32 2.21 -3.35
C SER A 126 -1.29 1.72 -4.42
N VAL A 127 -0.97 0.61 -5.08
CA VAL A 127 -1.77 0.03 -6.17
C VAL A 127 -3.15 -0.40 -5.69
N ILE A 128 -3.25 -1.07 -4.53
CA ILE A 128 -4.53 -1.56 -4.02
C ILE A 128 -5.53 -0.45 -3.68
N THR A 129 -5.11 0.81 -3.58
CA THR A 129 -6.03 1.94 -3.30
C THR A 129 -6.99 2.24 -4.44
N ALA A 130 -6.67 1.79 -5.66
CA ALA A 130 -7.48 1.98 -6.86
C ALA A 130 -8.82 1.21 -6.79
N LEU A 131 -9.69 1.46 -7.78
CA LEU A 131 -10.94 0.70 -7.96
C LEU A 131 -10.70 -0.73 -8.45
N ASP A 132 -9.66 -0.96 -9.26
CA ASP A 132 -9.28 -2.27 -9.79
C ASP A 132 -7.75 -2.38 -9.89
N ILE A 133 -7.21 -3.55 -9.54
CA ILE A 133 -5.77 -3.82 -9.59
C ILE A 133 -5.31 -4.56 -10.85
N GLY A 134 -6.23 -4.94 -11.75
CA GLY A 134 -5.94 -5.79 -12.90
C GLY A 134 -4.90 -5.21 -13.88
N TYR A 135 -4.71 -3.89 -13.88
CA TYR A 135 -3.69 -3.22 -14.68
C TYR A 135 -2.26 -3.63 -14.29
N ILE A 136 -2.02 -3.96 -13.01
CA ILE A 136 -0.68 -4.23 -12.47
C ILE A 136 -0.13 -5.62 -12.82
N LYS A 137 -0.93 -6.49 -13.47
CA LYS A 137 -0.50 -7.85 -13.90
C LYS A 137 0.70 -7.88 -14.85
N LEU A 138 1.05 -6.73 -15.44
CA LEU A 138 2.25 -6.59 -16.27
C LEU A 138 3.54 -6.42 -15.44
N MET A 139 3.39 -6.17 -14.13
CA MET A 139 4.45 -5.97 -13.14
C MET A 139 4.44 -7.09 -12.11
N ASP A 140 3.28 -7.42 -11.55
CA ASP A 140 3.14 -8.42 -10.49
C ASP A 140 2.52 -9.71 -11.02
N ARG A 141 3.01 -10.85 -10.52
CA ARG A 141 2.53 -12.16 -10.94
C ARG A 141 1.25 -12.54 -10.22
N THR A 142 0.24 -12.98 -10.97
CA THR A 142 -1.06 -13.41 -10.43
C THR A 142 -1.02 -14.81 -9.81
N ASP A 143 -0.06 -15.66 -10.20
CA ASP A 143 0.03 -17.06 -9.72
C ASP A 143 0.42 -17.18 -8.24
N LYS A 144 0.88 -16.08 -7.63
CA LYS A 144 1.09 -15.99 -6.19
C LYS A 144 -0.20 -15.83 -5.38
N ALA A 145 -1.33 -15.59 -6.05
CA ALA A 145 -2.64 -15.40 -5.44
C ALA A 145 -3.69 -16.30 -6.13
N PRO A 146 -3.58 -17.63 -5.98
CA PRO A 146 -4.42 -18.59 -6.71
C PRO A 146 -5.91 -18.50 -6.37
N ASP A 147 -6.26 -17.97 -5.19
CA ASP A 147 -7.65 -17.90 -4.70
C ASP A 147 -8.31 -16.54 -4.98
N LEU A 148 -7.56 -15.56 -5.50
CA LEU A 148 -8.07 -14.24 -5.84
C LEU A 148 -8.82 -14.26 -7.18
N THR A 149 -10.14 -14.19 -7.12
CA THR A 149 -11.03 -14.25 -8.29
C THR A 149 -11.61 -12.89 -8.70
N ASP A 150 -11.45 -11.86 -7.89
CA ASP A 150 -11.96 -10.50 -8.13
C ASP A 150 -10.86 -9.48 -7.80
N TYR A 151 -10.58 -8.60 -8.76
CA TYR A 151 -9.50 -7.61 -8.70
C TYR A 151 -9.96 -6.22 -8.25
N THR A 152 -11.21 -6.08 -7.80
CA THR A 152 -11.71 -4.85 -7.19
C THR A 152 -10.78 -4.44 -6.03
N GLY A 153 -10.17 -3.26 -6.12
CA GLY A 153 -9.28 -2.75 -5.08
C GLY A 153 -10.06 -2.19 -3.88
N LEU A 154 -9.38 -1.41 -3.04
CA LEU A 154 -9.97 -0.78 -1.86
C LEU A 154 -10.94 0.36 -2.24
N GLY A 155 -10.85 0.90 -3.46
CA GLY A 155 -11.70 2.01 -3.91
C GLY A 155 -11.57 3.26 -3.04
N LEU A 156 -10.33 3.58 -2.63
CA LEU A 156 -9.96 4.79 -1.89
C LEU A 156 -9.50 5.90 -2.83
N ALA A 157 -9.07 5.56 -4.05
CA ALA A 157 -8.68 6.47 -5.12
C ALA A 157 -9.47 6.18 -6.41
N ASP A 158 -9.80 7.24 -7.15
CA ASP A 158 -10.39 7.19 -8.50
C ASP A 158 -9.34 7.19 -9.62
N PHE A 159 -8.08 6.93 -9.25
CA PHE A 159 -6.92 6.82 -10.13
C PHE A 159 -6.07 5.60 -9.76
N HIS A 160 -5.11 5.27 -10.61
CA HIS A 160 -4.28 4.07 -10.50
C HIS A 160 -2.81 4.48 -10.41
N VAL A 161 -2.16 4.16 -9.30
CA VAL A 161 -0.72 4.42 -9.13
C VAL A 161 0.08 3.44 -9.98
N VAL A 162 1.03 3.93 -10.79
CA VAL A 162 1.98 3.07 -11.51
C VAL A 162 3.35 3.25 -10.86
N PRO A 163 3.77 2.36 -9.95
CA PRO A 163 5.01 2.54 -9.21
C PRO A 163 6.24 2.26 -10.09
N HIS A 164 7.41 2.65 -9.59
CA HIS A 164 8.71 2.32 -10.19
C HIS A 164 8.93 2.84 -11.62
N HIS A 165 8.25 3.93 -11.98
CA HIS A 165 8.43 4.58 -13.27
C HIS A 165 9.91 4.99 -13.46
N HIS A 166 10.47 4.66 -14.63
CA HIS A 166 11.89 4.83 -14.98
C HIS A 166 12.91 4.12 -14.06
N ALA A 167 12.49 3.24 -13.16
CA ALA A 167 13.42 2.48 -12.33
C ALA A 167 14.08 1.34 -13.11
N ALA A 168 15.33 1.00 -12.76
CA ALA A 168 16.05 -0.13 -13.38
C ALA A 168 15.30 -1.46 -13.19
N ALA A 169 14.78 -1.70 -11.98
CA ALA A 169 13.82 -2.76 -11.72
C ALA A 169 12.40 -2.26 -12.01
N MET A 170 11.60 -3.07 -12.73
CA MET A 170 10.18 -2.83 -13.01
C MET A 170 9.83 -1.59 -13.88
N GLY A 171 10.77 -0.70 -14.21
CA GLY A 171 10.48 0.47 -15.04
C GLY A 171 9.96 0.14 -16.44
N HIS A 172 10.44 -0.96 -17.05
CA HIS A 172 9.87 -1.47 -18.30
C HIS A 172 8.42 -1.95 -18.16
N ALA A 173 8.09 -2.60 -17.03
CA ALA A 173 6.72 -3.01 -16.74
C ALA A 173 5.82 -1.77 -16.51
N ALA A 174 6.31 -0.78 -15.77
CA ALA A 174 5.63 0.49 -15.58
C ALA A 174 5.33 1.19 -16.92
N GLN A 175 6.32 1.26 -17.82
CA GLN A 175 6.11 1.83 -19.16
C GLN A 175 5.04 1.07 -19.95
N ARG A 176 5.09 -0.27 -19.95
CA ARG A 176 4.08 -1.10 -20.64
C ARG A 176 2.66 -0.89 -20.09
N ILE A 177 2.52 -0.62 -18.80
CA ILE A 177 1.24 -0.29 -18.18
C ILE A 177 0.74 1.07 -18.70
N LEU A 178 1.62 2.08 -18.72
CA LEU A 178 1.28 3.40 -19.25
C LEU A 178 0.84 3.33 -20.72
N ASP A 179 1.59 2.59 -21.54
CA ASP A 179 1.30 2.42 -22.96
C ASP A 179 -0.03 1.68 -23.18
N ARG A 180 -0.31 0.63 -22.38
CA ARG A 180 -1.49 -0.23 -22.55
C ARG A 180 -2.77 0.41 -22.03
N TYR A 181 -2.70 1.13 -20.92
CA TYR A 181 -3.88 1.57 -20.17
C TYR A 181 -4.04 3.09 -20.09
N GLY A 182 -3.03 3.89 -20.47
CA GLY A 182 -3.04 5.34 -20.29
C GLY A 182 -4.14 6.09 -21.04
N ALA A 183 -4.72 5.49 -22.09
CA ALA A 183 -5.87 6.07 -22.80
C ALA A 183 -7.21 5.86 -22.07
N ASN A 184 -7.31 4.85 -21.19
CA ASN A 184 -8.57 4.39 -20.62
C ASN A 184 -8.62 4.53 -19.08
N LEU A 185 -7.46 4.57 -18.42
CA LEU A 185 -7.35 4.69 -16.98
C LEU A 185 -6.69 6.01 -16.60
N SER A 186 -7.15 6.61 -15.50
CA SER A 186 -6.44 7.72 -14.85
C SER A 186 -5.20 7.16 -14.16
N LEU A 187 -4.06 7.19 -14.84
CA LEU A 187 -2.79 6.67 -14.31
C LEU A 187 -1.97 7.78 -13.63
N LYS A 188 -1.35 7.46 -12.50
CA LYS A 188 -0.42 8.31 -11.75
C LYS A 188 0.94 7.61 -11.65
N PRO A 189 1.82 7.77 -12.64
CA PRO A 189 3.16 7.19 -12.57
C PRO A 189 3.98 7.85 -11.47
N LEU A 190 4.67 7.05 -10.66
CA LEU A 190 5.58 7.50 -9.61
C LEU A 190 6.95 6.90 -9.84
N THR A 191 7.99 7.74 -9.76
CA THR A 191 9.37 7.24 -9.67
C THR A 191 9.66 6.75 -8.25
N ASN A 192 10.79 6.06 -8.05
CA ASN A 192 11.26 5.64 -6.72
C ASN A 192 11.63 6.79 -5.77
N ARG A 193 11.56 8.05 -6.22
CA ARG A 193 11.89 9.25 -5.44
C ARG A 193 10.72 10.22 -5.30
N GLN A 194 9.52 9.79 -5.68
CA GLN A 194 8.32 10.60 -5.61
C GLN A 194 7.31 9.95 -4.66
N ALA A 195 6.52 10.82 -4.03
CA ALA A 195 5.30 10.43 -3.33
C ALA A 195 4.11 11.20 -3.89
N LEU A 196 2.92 10.62 -3.79
CA LEU A 196 1.66 11.29 -4.11
C LEU A 196 0.89 11.51 -2.82
N LEU A 197 0.79 12.78 -2.43
CA LEU A 197 -0.10 13.19 -1.35
C LEU A 197 -1.53 13.24 -1.87
N VAL A 198 -2.44 12.59 -1.14
CA VAL A 198 -3.88 12.62 -1.40
C VAL A 198 -4.57 13.22 -0.17
N LYS A 199 -5.33 14.31 -0.36
CA LYS A 199 -6.16 14.94 0.67
C LYS A 199 -7.51 15.30 0.07
N ASP A 200 -8.58 14.65 0.54
CA ASP A 200 -9.95 14.84 0.07
C ASP A 200 -10.07 14.81 -1.47
N GLY A 201 -9.53 13.75 -2.08
CA GLY A 201 -9.54 13.53 -3.53
C GLY A 201 -8.59 14.43 -4.33
N ARG A 202 -7.96 15.43 -3.72
CA ARG A 202 -6.93 16.25 -4.38
C ARG A 202 -5.58 15.57 -4.27
N THR A 203 -4.82 15.61 -5.37
CA THR A 203 -3.49 15.01 -5.45
C THR A 203 -2.41 16.07 -5.58
N ARG A 204 -1.27 15.86 -4.90
CA ARG A 204 -0.05 16.67 -5.04
C ARG A 204 1.15 15.73 -5.09
N LEU A 205 1.97 15.87 -6.11
CA LEU A 205 3.24 15.15 -6.22
C LEU A 205 4.27 15.81 -5.28
N LEU A 206 5.02 14.98 -4.57
CA LEU A 206 6.10 15.34 -3.66
C LEU A 206 7.43 14.77 -4.17
#